data_AF-A0A6J4C1P1-F1
#
_entry.id   AF-A0A6J4C1P1-F1
#
_cell.length_a   1.000
_cell.length_b   1.000
_cell.length_c   1.000
_cell.angle_alpha   90.00
_cell.angle_beta   90.00
_cell.angle_gamma   90.00
#
_symmetry.space_group_name_H-M   'P 1'
#
loop_
_entity.id
_entity.type
_entity.pdbx_description
1 polymer ?
#
loop_
_entity_poly.entity_id
_entity_poly.type
_entity_poly.pdbx_seq_one_letter_code
_entity_poly.pdbx_strand_id
1 'polypeptide(L)'
;MIHPAIPATLLALAGPFVAAMRDVPSPSVTLDGMQIAQVSIHERIIIRVPRMSRAPVRTYAPSTEWKEHKGPKCIAVDEIAGAMLTKDGAVDLVMDDTTRLRARLDGECKPLDYYSGFYLRPGADGKICKDRDAIRMRSGARCEIEGFKSLRAKK
;
A
#
# COMPACT_ATOMS: atom_id res chain seq x y z
N MET A 1 -3.38 67.39 -21.54
CA MET A 1 -3.05 68.11 -20.31
C MET A 1 -2.22 67.20 -19.43
N ILE A 2 -0.96 67.61 -19.19
CA ILE A 2 -0.13 67.36 -18.01
C ILE A 2 0.24 65.88 -17.69
N HIS A 3 1.46 65.50 -18.09
CA HIS A 3 2.35 64.58 -17.37
C HIS A 3 2.90 65.30 -16.12
N PRO A 4 3.26 64.60 -15.01
CA PRO A 4 4.63 64.04 -14.93
C PRO A 4 4.75 62.72 -14.14
N ALA A 5 5.53 61.77 -14.67
CA ALA A 5 6.89 61.44 -14.22
C ALA A 5 6.94 60.64 -12.89
N ILE A 6 6.90 59.31 -13.01
CA ILE A 6 7.39 58.40 -11.98
C ILE A 6 8.91 58.26 -12.24
N PRO A 7 9.79 58.66 -11.31
CA PRO A 7 11.22 58.65 -11.55
C PRO A 7 11.75 57.23 -11.56
N ALA A 8 12.31 56.85 -12.71
CA ALA A 8 13.19 55.71 -12.87
C ALA A 8 14.54 56.00 -12.18
N THR A 9 14.60 55.87 -10.86
CA THR A 9 15.86 55.85 -10.11
C THR A 9 15.64 55.14 -8.79
N LEU A 10 16.02 53.87 -8.71
CA LEU A 10 16.65 53.22 -7.55
C LEU A 10 16.91 51.75 -7.90
N LEU A 11 17.78 51.55 -8.89
CA LEU A 11 18.39 50.28 -9.23
C LEU A 11 19.89 50.40 -8.91
N ALA A 12 20.20 50.47 -7.62
CA ALA A 12 21.56 50.32 -7.10
C ALA A 12 21.48 50.17 -5.58
N LEU A 13 21.65 48.95 -5.09
CA LEU A 13 22.31 48.57 -3.83
C LEU A 13 22.04 47.07 -3.59
N ALA A 14 22.57 46.25 -4.51
CA ALA A 14 22.87 44.87 -4.21
C ALA A 14 24.22 44.82 -3.46
N GLY A 15 24.20 44.34 -2.21
CA GLY A 15 25.36 43.87 -1.44
C GLY A 15 26.14 44.95 -0.66
N PRO A 16 26.42 44.77 0.66
CA PRO A 16 26.79 43.49 1.26
C PRO A 16 26.15 43.26 2.66
N PHE A 17 24.83 43.10 2.77
CA PHE A 17 24.23 42.65 4.04
C PHE A 17 24.22 41.12 4.23
N VAL A 18 24.69 40.36 3.23
CA VAL A 18 24.78 38.89 3.32
C VAL A 18 26.06 38.40 4.01
N ALA A 19 27.02 39.30 4.28
CA ALA A 19 28.29 38.92 4.91
C ALA A 19 28.23 38.80 6.45
N ALA A 20 27.17 39.32 7.11
CA ALA A 20 27.11 39.39 8.58
C ALA A 20 26.38 38.21 9.26
N MET A 21 25.84 37.24 8.51
CA MET A 21 25.17 36.06 9.10
C MET A 21 25.98 34.76 8.98
N ARG A 22 27.30 34.84 8.80
CA ARG A 22 28.17 33.65 8.75
C ARG A 22 28.81 33.25 10.08
N ASP A 23 28.69 34.09 11.10
CA ASP A 23 29.29 33.85 12.43
C ASP A 23 28.22 33.74 13.53
N VAL A 24 27.11 33.05 13.28
CA VAL A 24 26.35 32.45 14.39
C VAL A 24 27.02 31.10 14.65
N PRO A 25 27.75 30.93 15.77
CA PRO A 25 28.27 29.63 16.12
C PRO A 25 27.07 28.72 16.29
N SER A 26 26.95 27.72 15.41
CA SER A 26 26.06 26.60 15.71
C SER A 26 26.49 26.05 17.06
N PRO A 27 25.59 25.83 18.03
CA PRO A 27 25.97 25.20 19.28
C PRO A 27 26.46 23.79 18.95
N SER A 28 27.78 23.63 18.82
CA SER A 28 28.43 22.33 18.84
C SER A 28 28.24 21.83 20.27
N VAL A 29 27.27 20.94 20.46
CA VAL A 29 27.13 20.22 21.72
C VAL A 29 28.35 19.31 21.82
N THR A 30 29.37 19.76 22.54
CA THR A 30 30.52 18.93 22.89
C THR A 30 30.06 17.93 23.94
N LEU A 31 29.56 16.79 23.47
CA LEU A 31 29.19 15.64 24.27
C LEU A 31 30.44 14.88 24.65
N ASP A 32 31.21 15.42 25.60
CA ASP A 32 32.35 14.70 26.16
C ASP A 32 31.81 13.47 26.93
N GLY A 33 32.04 12.28 26.35
CA GLY A 33 31.63 10.99 26.93
C GLY A 33 30.23 10.44 26.56
N MET A 34 29.44 11.10 25.70
CA MET A 34 28.13 10.55 25.28
C MET A 34 28.14 10.10 23.82
N GLN A 35 28.19 8.79 23.61
CA GLN A 35 27.96 8.18 22.29
C GLN A 35 26.46 8.22 21.97
N ILE A 36 26.02 9.11 21.10
CA ILE A 36 24.63 9.13 20.61
C ILE A 36 24.51 8.13 19.46
N ALA A 37 23.82 7.02 19.71
CA ALA A 37 23.40 6.09 18.67
C ALA A 37 21.94 6.35 18.31
N GLN A 38 21.69 6.95 17.14
CA GLN A 38 20.33 7.05 16.61
C GLN A 38 19.98 5.73 15.90
N VAL A 39 19.02 4.99 16.45
CA VAL A 39 18.48 3.76 15.84
C VAL A 39 17.10 4.04 15.27
N SER A 40 16.98 4.00 13.94
CA SER A 40 15.68 4.08 13.25
C SER A 40 15.36 2.77 12.53
N ILE A 41 14.54 1.93 13.15
CA ILE A 41 14.12 0.64 12.57
C ILE A 41 12.79 0.84 11.85
N HIS A 42 12.80 0.76 10.52
CA HIS A 42 11.61 0.81 9.69
C HIS A 42 11.46 -0.51 8.93
N GLU A 43 10.74 -1.45 9.51
CA GLU A 43 10.47 -2.73 8.86
C GLU A 43 9.19 -2.65 8.03
N ARG A 44 9.34 -2.84 6.71
CA ARG A 44 8.23 -2.99 5.77
C ARG A 44 8.42 -4.28 4.98
N ILE A 45 7.75 -5.34 5.42
CA ILE A 45 7.62 -6.57 4.65
C ILE A 45 6.40 -6.45 3.75
N ILE A 46 6.63 -6.57 2.44
CA ILE A 46 5.58 -6.63 1.43
C ILE A 46 5.56 -8.04 0.88
N ILE A 47 4.49 -8.78 1.17
CA ILE A 47 4.30 -10.13 0.65
C ILE A 47 3.53 -10.04 -0.67
N ARG A 48 4.12 -10.60 -1.72
CA ARG A 48 3.49 -10.76 -3.03
C ARG A 48 2.83 -12.12 -3.09
N VAL A 49 1.51 -12.15 -3.13
CA VAL A 49 0.82 -13.41 -3.42
C VAL A 49 0.82 -13.62 -4.94
N PRO A 50 1.37 -14.72 -5.46
CA PRO A 50 1.39 -14.98 -6.89
C PRO A 50 -0.05 -15.10 -7.40
N ARG A 51 -0.34 -14.39 -8.49
CA ARG A 51 -1.61 -14.59 -9.19
C ARG A 51 -1.49 -15.90 -9.96
N MET A 52 -2.43 -16.83 -9.75
CA MET A 52 -2.54 -17.97 -10.64
C MET A 52 -2.88 -17.43 -12.04
N SER A 53 -1.93 -17.51 -12.96
CA SER A 53 -2.16 -17.14 -14.36
C SER A 53 -3.34 -17.96 -14.87
N ARG A 54 -4.21 -17.34 -15.68
CA ARG A 54 -5.10 -18.13 -16.55
C ARG A 54 -4.18 -18.96 -17.44
N ALA A 55 -3.98 -20.23 -17.10
CA ALA A 55 -3.32 -21.18 -17.99
C ALA A 55 -3.99 -21.07 -19.38
N PRO A 56 -3.25 -21.26 -20.49
CA PRO A 56 -3.85 -21.25 -21.81
C PRO A 56 -5.05 -22.19 -21.77
N VAL A 57 -6.22 -21.62 -22.04
CA VAL A 57 -7.52 -22.28 -21.86
C VAL A 57 -7.52 -23.54 -22.70
N ARG A 58 -7.24 -24.70 -22.08
CA ARG A 58 -7.73 -25.97 -22.62
C ARG A 58 -9.25 -25.88 -22.52
N THR A 59 -9.88 -25.75 -23.68
CA THR A 59 -11.29 -26.00 -24.00
C THR A 59 -12.22 -26.24 -22.81
N TYR A 60 -13.10 -25.26 -22.57
CA TYR A 60 -14.43 -25.41 -21.97
C TYR A 60 -14.49 -26.29 -20.70
N ALA A 61 -13.69 -25.97 -19.68
CA ALA A 61 -14.08 -26.36 -18.33
C ALA A 61 -15.30 -25.52 -17.93
N PRO A 62 -16.42 -26.13 -17.45
CA PRO A 62 -17.56 -25.36 -16.98
C PRO A 62 -17.09 -24.40 -15.88
N SER A 63 -17.56 -23.15 -15.92
CA SER A 63 -17.27 -22.20 -14.86
C SER A 63 -17.81 -22.75 -13.55
N THR A 64 -16.92 -23.19 -12.65
CA THR A 64 -17.32 -23.64 -11.32
C THR A 64 -18.05 -22.49 -10.63
N GLU A 65 -19.35 -22.65 -10.43
CA GLU A 65 -20.11 -21.70 -9.64
C GLU A 65 -19.77 -21.89 -8.16
N TRP A 66 -19.49 -20.79 -7.48
CA TRP A 66 -19.16 -20.80 -6.06
C TRP A 66 -20.36 -20.30 -5.25
N LYS A 67 -20.68 -20.99 -4.16
CA LYS A 67 -21.60 -20.52 -3.13
C LYS A 67 -20.79 -19.89 -2.01
N GLU A 68 -21.18 -18.68 -1.61
CA GLU A 68 -20.54 -17.95 -0.52
C GLU A 68 -21.16 -18.34 0.83
N HIS A 69 -20.29 -18.61 1.79
CA HIS A 69 -20.62 -18.89 3.17
C HIS A 69 -19.85 -17.95 4.10
N LYS A 70 -20.23 -17.92 5.38
CA LYS A 70 -19.50 -17.18 6.40
C LYS A 70 -18.05 -17.68 6.45
N GLY A 71 -17.09 -16.77 6.26
CA GLY A 71 -15.67 -17.05 6.39
C GLY A 71 -15.12 -16.68 7.76
N PRO A 72 -13.81 -16.91 7.96
CA PRO A 72 -13.12 -16.51 9.18
C PRO A 72 -13.00 -14.98 9.27
N LYS A 73 -12.67 -14.47 10.46
CA LYS A 73 -12.36 -13.04 10.62
C LYS A 73 -10.95 -12.69 10.18
N CYS A 74 -10.03 -13.63 10.39
CA CYS A 74 -8.62 -13.50 10.10
C CYS A 74 -8.09 -14.80 9.49
N ILE A 75 -7.08 -14.70 8.64
CA ILE A 75 -6.38 -15.83 8.04
C ILE A 75 -4.88 -15.64 8.19
N ALA A 76 -4.15 -16.74 8.30
CA ALA A 76 -2.69 -16.71 8.34
C ALA A 76 -2.16 -16.49 6.92
N VAL A 77 -1.16 -15.61 6.76
CA VAL A 77 -0.64 -15.25 5.43
C VAL A 77 0.27 -16.33 4.86
N ASP A 78 0.96 -17.06 5.73
CA ASP A 78 1.82 -18.20 5.40
C ASP A 78 1.04 -19.39 4.81
N GLU A 79 -0.24 -19.54 5.12
CA GLU A 79 -1.12 -20.58 4.56
C GLU A 79 -1.67 -20.22 3.15
N ILE A 80 -1.35 -19.05 2.60
CA ILE A 80 -1.88 -18.61 1.29
C ILE A 80 -1.04 -19.19 0.15
N ALA A 81 -1.55 -20.24 -0.48
CA ALA A 81 -0.95 -20.86 -1.66
C ALA A 81 -0.99 -19.95 -2.91
N GLY A 82 -2.04 -19.13 -3.04
CA GLY A 82 -2.17 -18.26 -4.19
C GLY A 82 -3.44 -17.43 -4.17
N ALA A 83 -3.57 -16.55 -5.16
CA ALA A 83 -4.74 -15.69 -5.24
C ALA A 83 -5.17 -15.34 -6.66
N MET A 84 -6.42 -14.92 -6.79
CA MET A 84 -7.04 -14.56 -8.06
C MET A 84 -7.99 -13.39 -7.85
N LEU A 85 -7.74 -12.28 -8.56
CA LEU A 85 -8.71 -11.19 -8.64
C LEU A 85 -9.91 -11.63 -9.48
N THR A 86 -11.09 -11.48 -8.91
CA THR A 86 -12.36 -11.71 -9.58
C THR A 86 -12.73 -10.52 -10.47
N LYS A 87 -13.81 -10.62 -11.25
CA LYS A 87 -14.26 -9.50 -12.10
C LYS A 87 -14.91 -8.37 -11.29
N ASP A 88 -15.50 -8.72 -10.14
CA ASP A 88 -16.21 -7.82 -9.23
C ASP A 88 -15.29 -7.12 -8.22
N GLY A 89 -13.97 -7.13 -8.42
CA GLY A 89 -13.02 -6.42 -7.53
C GLY A 89 -12.65 -7.18 -6.26
N ALA A 90 -13.26 -8.33 -5.99
CA ALA A 90 -12.91 -9.19 -4.88
C ALA A 90 -11.64 -10.01 -5.17
N VAL A 91 -11.05 -10.56 -4.11
CA VAL A 91 -9.86 -11.43 -4.21
C VAL A 91 -10.23 -12.82 -3.72
N ASP A 92 -10.18 -13.80 -4.61
CA ASP A 92 -10.25 -15.22 -4.23
C ASP A 92 -8.85 -15.68 -3.82
N LEU A 93 -8.70 -16.06 -2.56
CA LEU A 93 -7.52 -16.70 -1.98
C LEU A 93 -7.69 -18.21 -2.05
N VAL A 94 -6.63 -18.91 -2.42
CA VAL A 94 -6.51 -20.36 -2.29
C VAL A 94 -5.50 -20.61 -1.19
N MET A 95 -5.92 -21.37 -0.20
CA MET A 95 -5.10 -21.77 0.94
C MET A 95 -4.35 -23.07 0.61
N ASP A 96 -3.31 -23.39 1.36
CA ASP A 96 -2.52 -24.61 1.20
C ASP A 96 -3.34 -25.89 1.36
N ASP A 97 -4.39 -25.84 2.20
CA ASP A 97 -5.35 -26.94 2.38
C ASP A 97 -6.38 -27.05 1.23
N THR A 98 -6.16 -26.32 0.12
CA THR A 98 -7.02 -26.19 -1.06
C THR A 98 -8.37 -25.51 -0.82
N THR A 99 -8.65 -25.04 0.40
CA THR A 99 -9.84 -24.25 0.65
C THR A 99 -9.75 -22.91 -0.06
N ARG A 100 -10.92 -22.38 -0.41
CA ARG A 100 -11.02 -21.13 -1.16
C ARG A 100 -11.81 -20.10 -0.36
N LEU A 101 -11.22 -18.93 -0.20
CA LEU A 101 -11.80 -17.81 0.52
C LEU A 101 -11.92 -16.61 -0.42
N ARG A 102 -13.01 -15.86 -0.34
CA ARG A 102 -13.16 -14.58 -1.02
C ARG A 102 -13.00 -13.45 -0.03
N ALA A 103 -11.96 -12.65 -0.18
CA ALA A 103 -11.82 -11.37 0.48
C ALA A 103 -12.67 -10.34 -0.28
N ARG A 104 -13.73 -9.85 0.38
CA ARG A 104 -14.48 -8.67 -0.03
C ARG A 104 -13.69 -7.45 0.41
N LEU A 105 -13.54 -6.52 -0.52
CA LEU A 105 -12.80 -5.28 -0.30
C LEU A 105 -13.80 -4.14 -0.27
N ASP A 106 -13.53 -3.16 0.56
CA ASP A 106 -14.31 -1.93 0.59
C ASP A 106 -14.04 -1.04 -0.63
N GLY A 107 -14.95 -0.10 -0.88
CA GLY A 107 -14.79 0.93 -1.91
C GLY A 107 -14.83 0.43 -3.36
N GLU A 108 -14.41 1.31 -4.27
CA GLU A 108 -14.40 1.11 -5.73
C GLU A 108 -13.13 0.38 -6.21
N CYS A 109 -12.79 -0.73 -5.54
CA CYS A 109 -11.51 -1.38 -5.77
C CYS A 109 -11.51 -2.31 -6.99
N LYS A 110 -11.11 -1.81 -8.17
CA LYS A 110 -11.24 -2.57 -9.43
C LYS A 110 -10.06 -3.51 -9.66
N PRO A 111 -10.27 -4.65 -10.33
CA PRO A 111 -9.20 -5.63 -10.60
C PRO A 111 -8.01 -5.09 -11.39
N LEU A 112 -8.21 -4.05 -12.19
CA LEU A 112 -7.16 -3.42 -13.01
C LEU A 112 -6.26 -2.47 -12.21
N ASP A 113 -6.69 -2.07 -11.01
CA ASP A 113 -5.96 -1.11 -10.17
C ASP A 113 -4.83 -1.77 -9.37
N TYR A 114 -4.68 -3.09 -9.46
CA TYR A 114 -3.62 -3.85 -8.79
C TYR A 114 -2.42 -4.10 -9.70
N TYR A 115 -1.25 -4.35 -9.11
CA TYR A 115 -0.08 -4.84 -9.86
C TYR A 115 -0.34 -6.27 -10.38
N SER A 116 0.63 -6.87 -11.06
CA SER A 116 0.60 -8.30 -11.47
C SER A 116 0.43 -9.29 -10.32
N GLY A 117 0.49 -8.81 -9.08
CA GLY A 117 -0.09 -9.40 -7.88
C GLY A 117 -0.57 -8.28 -6.96
N PHE A 118 -0.97 -8.62 -5.75
CA PHE A 118 -1.29 -7.62 -4.74
C PHE A 118 -0.38 -7.77 -3.53
N TYR A 119 -0.24 -6.66 -2.82
CA TYR A 119 0.64 -6.54 -1.66
C TYR A 119 -0.19 -6.58 -0.39
N LEU A 120 0.18 -7.49 0.49
CA LEU A 120 -0.36 -7.58 1.84
C LEU A 120 0.76 -7.30 2.83
N ARG A 121 0.40 -6.59 3.92
CA ARG A 121 1.23 -6.49 5.11
C ARG A 121 0.49 -7.22 6.23
N PRO A 122 0.98 -8.38 6.70
CA PRO A 122 0.40 -9.02 7.87
C PRO A 122 0.58 -8.15 9.11
N GLY A 123 -0.32 -8.33 10.07
CA GLY A 123 -0.12 -7.83 11.42
C GLY A 123 1.06 -8.52 12.12
N ALA A 124 1.41 -8.06 13.32
CA ALA A 124 2.45 -8.69 14.14
C ALA A 124 2.13 -10.16 14.49
N ASP A 125 0.87 -10.56 14.35
CA ASP A 125 0.37 -11.92 14.52
C ASP A 125 0.56 -12.83 13.29
N GLY A 126 1.14 -12.31 12.20
CA GLY A 126 1.31 -13.04 10.94
C GLY A 126 0.01 -13.21 10.14
N LYS A 127 -1.08 -12.58 10.57
CA LYS A 127 -2.41 -12.73 9.97
C LYS A 127 -2.82 -11.51 9.18
N ILE A 128 -3.82 -11.69 8.31
CA ILE A 128 -4.65 -10.60 7.81
C ILE A 128 -6.09 -10.76 8.28
N CYS A 129 -6.70 -9.68 8.73
CA CYS A 129 -8.02 -9.63 9.33
C CYS A 129 -8.92 -8.64 8.60
N LYS A 130 -10.21 -8.95 8.60
CA LYS A 130 -11.24 -7.98 8.23
C LYS A 130 -11.22 -6.79 9.17
N ASP A 131 -11.58 -5.61 8.66
CA ASP A 131 -11.67 -4.33 9.39
C ASP A 131 -10.34 -3.89 10.06
N ARG A 132 -9.20 -4.44 9.60
CA ARG A 132 -7.87 -4.14 10.15
C ARG A 132 -6.84 -3.98 9.04
N ASP A 133 -6.86 -4.91 8.10
CA ASP A 133 -5.87 -5.00 7.05
C ASP A 133 -6.44 -4.59 5.69
N ALA A 134 -5.54 -4.18 4.80
CA ALA A 134 -5.90 -3.63 3.51
C ALA A 134 -4.94 -4.11 2.42
N ILE A 135 -5.47 -4.23 1.20
CA ILE A 135 -4.72 -4.54 -0.01
C ILE A 135 -4.23 -3.24 -0.65
N ARG A 136 -2.99 -3.23 -1.13
CA ARG A 136 -2.40 -2.06 -1.81
C ARG A 136 -2.62 -2.09 -3.31
N MET A 137 -3.17 -1.01 -3.86
CA MET A 137 -3.27 -0.77 -5.30
C MET A 137 -1.98 -0.19 -5.90
N ARG A 138 -1.89 -0.22 -7.23
CA ARG A 138 -0.86 0.43 -8.04
C ARG A 138 -0.80 1.93 -7.83
N SER A 139 -1.95 2.58 -7.75
CA SER A 139 -2.08 4.02 -7.47
C SER A 139 -1.56 4.39 -6.08
N GLY A 140 -1.38 3.42 -5.19
CA GLY A 140 -1.20 3.71 -3.79
C GLY A 140 -2.50 4.11 -3.10
N ALA A 141 -3.64 3.59 -3.53
CA ALA A 141 -4.83 3.49 -2.67
C ALA A 141 -4.76 2.25 -1.76
N ARG A 142 -5.50 2.26 -0.66
CA ARG A 142 -5.67 1.12 0.27
C ARG A 142 -7.11 0.65 0.13
N CYS A 143 -7.30 -0.65 -0.06
CA CYS A 143 -8.61 -1.31 -0.08
C CYS A 143 -8.72 -2.17 1.16
N GLU A 144 -9.46 -1.71 2.15
CA GLU A 144 -9.69 -2.46 3.39
C GLU A 144 -10.44 -3.75 3.11
N ILE A 145 -10.13 -4.77 3.91
CA ILE A 145 -10.81 -6.05 3.83
C ILE A 145 -12.09 -5.95 4.66
N GLU A 146 -13.24 -5.84 4.01
CA GLU A 146 -14.55 -5.82 4.67
C GLU A 146 -14.88 -7.19 5.28
N GLY A 147 -14.45 -8.27 4.63
CA GLY A 147 -14.69 -9.61 5.17
C GLY A 147 -14.23 -10.75 4.29
N PHE A 148 -14.09 -11.92 4.90
CA PHE A 148 -13.84 -13.17 4.19
C PHE A 148 -15.12 -14.00 4.06
N LYS A 149 -15.32 -14.57 2.88
CA LYS A 149 -16.36 -15.57 2.61
C LYS A 149 -15.72 -16.89 2.27
N SER A 150 -16.22 -17.96 2.85
CA SER A 150 -15.79 -19.31 2.46
C SER A 150 -16.49 -19.69 1.17
N LEU A 151 -15.75 -20.14 0.16
CA LEU A 151 -16.29 -20.58 -1.11
C LEU A 151 -16.43 -22.10 -1.10
N ARG A 152 -17.61 -22.58 -1.50
CA ARG A 152 -17.88 -24.01 -1.75
C ARG A 152 -18.44 -24.14 -3.15
N ALA A 153 -17.96 -25.11 -3.91
CA ALA A 153 -18.49 -25.36 -5.26
C ALA A 153 -19.98 -25.68 -5.14
N LYS A 154 -20.81 -25.05 -5.97
CA LYS A 154 -22.19 -25.49 -6.14
C LYS A 154 -22.16 -26.88 -6.76
N LYS A 155 -22.88 -27.81 -6.14
CA LYS A 155 -23.13 -29.13 -6.70
C LYS A 155 -24.15 -29.03 -7.82
#